data_AF-A0A9E1W5F3-F1
#
_entry.id   AF-A0A9E1W5F3-F1
#
_cell.length_a   1.000
_cell.length_b   1.000
_cell.length_c   1.000
_cell.angle_alpha   90.00
_cell.angle_beta   90.00
_cell.angle_gamma   90.00
#
_symmetry.space_group_name_H-M   'P 1'
#
loop_
_entity.id
_entity.type
_entity.pdbx_description
1 polymer ?
#
loop_
_entity_poly.entity_id
_entity_poly.type
_entity_poly.pdbx_seq_one_letter_code
_entity_poly.pdbx_strand_id
1 'polypeptide(L)'
;MAEATPPLTPMSLTTLLGRIDHEWSTRKKVFDLPSARIWKRDPELDLGFDFLGRRCATPIGPAAGPHSQLAANIVLSWLGGSRLFELKTVQILDELEIARPCIDMETIGYNIEWSQELRIPQSLTEYVKSAMLIELLRNWEPLAGHIGPDPGPHV
;
A
#
# COMPACT_ATOMS: atom_id res chain seq x y z
N MET A 1 -27.68 -20.74 -10.07
CA MET A 1 -27.48 -19.46 -9.37
C MET A 1 -26.00 -19.17 -9.45
N ALA A 2 -25.58 -18.09 -10.13
CA ALA A 2 -24.17 -17.72 -10.14
C ALA A 2 -23.75 -17.43 -8.70
N GLU A 3 -22.71 -18.10 -8.23
CA GLU A 3 -22.19 -17.95 -6.88
C GLU A 3 -21.67 -16.51 -6.72
N ALA A 4 -22.27 -15.74 -5.82
CA ALA A 4 -21.90 -14.34 -5.64
C ALA A 4 -20.46 -14.26 -5.14
N THR A 5 -19.58 -13.62 -5.91
CA THR A 5 -18.19 -13.42 -5.50
C THR A 5 -18.16 -12.61 -4.20
N PRO A 6 -17.44 -13.06 -3.15
CA PRO A 6 -17.39 -12.34 -1.89
C PRO A 6 -16.79 -10.94 -2.09
N PRO A 7 -17.25 -9.94 -1.34
CA PRO A 7 -16.73 -8.59 -1.44
C PRO A 7 -15.28 -8.51 -0.94
N LEU A 8 -14.56 -7.50 -1.43
CA LEU A 8 -13.25 -7.17 -0.91
C LEU A 8 -13.33 -6.91 0.60
N THR A 9 -12.65 -7.75 1.39
CA THR A 9 -12.70 -7.70 2.85
C THR A 9 -11.33 -7.33 3.40
N PRO A 10 -11.14 -6.10 3.93
CA PRO A 10 -9.86 -5.68 4.48
C PRO A 10 -9.52 -6.41 5.78
N MET A 11 -8.22 -6.69 5.99
CA MET A 11 -7.73 -7.30 7.23
C MET A 11 -7.73 -6.32 8.39
N SER A 12 -8.04 -6.76 9.61
CA SER A 12 -7.91 -5.91 10.81
C SER A 12 -6.46 -5.48 11.05
N LEU A 13 -6.24 -4.37 11.79
CA LEU A 13 -4.89 -3.95 12.17
C LEU A 13 -4.16 -5.04 12.96
N THR A 14 -4.84 -5.70 13.90
CA THR A 14 -4.28 -6.83 14.67
C THR A 14 -3.84 -7.97 13.77
N THR A 15 -4.64 -8.32 12.75
CA THR A 15 -4.29 -9.36 11.77
C THR A 15 -3.05 -8.95 10.96
N LEU A 16 -2.97 -7.69 10.52
CA LEU A 16 -1.82 -7.18 9.77
C LEU A 16 -0.54 -7.20 10.62
N LEU A 17 -0.59 -6.73 11.87
CA LEU A 17 0.54 -6.75 12.80
C LEU A 17 0.99 -8.18 13.12
N GLY A 18 0.04 -9.08 13.41
CA GLY A 18 0.34 -10.49 13.65
C GLY A 18 0.97 -11.17 12.43
N ARG A 19 0.53 -10.82 11.21
CA ARG A 19 1.14 -11.29 9.97
C ARG A 19 2.57 -10.76 9.81
N ILE A 20 2.81 -9.48 10.06
CA ILE A 20 4.16 -8.87 10.00
C ILE A 20 5.11 -9.61 10.95
N ASP A 21 4.71 -9.81 12.21
CA ASP A 21 5.53 -10.50 13.22
C ASP A 21 5.81 -11.96 12.83
N HIS A 22 4.77 -12.69 12.42
CA HIS A 22 4.90 -14.08 12.01
C HIS A 22 5.80 -14.25 10.77
N GLU A 23 5.61 -13.43 9.74
CA GLU A 23 6.43 -13.51 8.53
C GLU A 23 7.88 -13.09 8.76
N TRP A 24 8.10 -12.12 9.64
CA TRP A 24 9.43 -11.67 9.99
C TRP A 24 10.20 -12.71 10.81
N SER A 25 9.55 -13.31 11.81
CA SER A 25 10.15 -14.32 12.67
C SER A 25 10.44 -15.63 11.93
N THR A 26 9.60 -16.02 10.98
CA THR A 26 9.74 -17.30 10.25
C THR A 26 10.56 -17.20 8.97
N ARG A 27 10.40 -16.12 8.20
CA ARG A 27 10.90 -16.03 6.81
C ARG A 27 11.61 -14.72 6.47
N LYS A 28 11.73 -13.78 7.42
CA LYS A 28 12.29 -12.43 7.18
C LYS A 28 11.57 -11.70 6.04
N LYS A 29 10.24 -11.71 6.10
CA LYS A 29 9.37 -11.04 5.12
C LYS A 29 8.40 -10.08 5.81
N VAL A 30 7.88 -9.14 5.03
CA VAL A 30 6.73 -8.30 5.39
C VAL A 30 5.73 -8.33 4.24
N PHE A 31 4.53 -8.86 4.49
CA PHE A 31 3.51 -9.10 3.46
C PHE A 31 4.07 -9.82 2.21
N ASP A 32 4.81 -10.89 2.46
CA ASP A 32 5.56 -11.71 1.51
C ASP A 32 6.72 -11.03 0.75
N LEU A 33 6.97 -9.73 0.97
CA LEU A 33 8.17 -9.04 0.47
C LEU A 33 9.41 -9.52 1.25
N PRO A 34 10.40 -10.16 0.60
CA PRO A 34 11.65 -10.54 1.26
C PRO A 34 12.42 -9.32 1.73
N SER A 35 13.03 -9.39 2.93
CA SER A 35 13.82 -8.28 3.49
C SER A 35 14.97 -7.83 2.57
N ALA A 36 15.52 -8.73 1.75
CA ALA A 36 16.53 -8.43 0.73
C ALA A 36 16.01 -7.60 -0.46
N ARG A 37 14.69 -7.41 -0.59
CA ARG A 37 14.04 -6.60 -1.62
C ARG A 37 13.47 -5.29 -1.08
N ILE A 38 13.63 -5.03 0.22
CA ILE A 38 13.28 -3.74 0.80
C ILE A 38 14.25 -2.69 0.24
N TRP A 39 13.69 -1.60 -0.25
CA TRP A 39 14.47 -0.49 -0.77
C TRP A 39 15.15 0.25 0.37
N LYS A 40 16.47 0.41 0.25
CA LYS A 40 17.30 1.19 1.15
C LYS A 40 17.80 2.42 0.41
N ARG A 41 17.60 3.59 0.99
CA ARG A 41 18.09 4.85 0.42
C ARG A 41 19.62 4.84 0.39
N ASP A 42 20.19 5.20 -0.76
CA ASP A 42 21.62 5.50 -0.89
C ASP A 42 21.85 6.96 -0.48
N PRO A 43 22.68 7.24 0.54
CA PRO A 43 22.97 8.61 0.96
C PRO A 43 23.77 9.42 -0.07
N GLU A 44 24.46 8.78 -1.01
CA GLU A 44 25.26 9.45 -2.04
C GLU A 44 24.44 9.88 -3.26
N LEU A 45 23.20 9.36 -3.40
CA LEU A 45 22.32 9.66 -4.52
C LEU A 45 21.06 10.40 -4.04
N ASP A 46 20.91 11.67 -4.44
CA ASP A 46 19.68 12.41 -4.21
C ASP A 46 18.64 12.09 -5.29
N LEU A 47 17.68 11.23 -4.92
CA LEU A 47 16.49 10.92 -5.72
C LEU A 47 15.29 11.81 -5.35
N GLY A 48 15.45 12.74 -4.42
CA GLY A 48 14.32 13.50 -3.94
C GLY A 48 13.79 14.49 -4.97
N PHE A 49 12.50 14.79 -4.88
CA PHE A 49 11.84 15.76 -5.74
C PHE A 49 10.74 16.50 -4.97
N ASP A 50 10.36 17.68 -5.44
CA ASP A 50 9.29 18.47 -4.84
C ASP A 50 7.96 18.25 -5.58
N PHE A 51 6.94 17.84 -4.83
CA PHE A 51 5.57 17.66 -5.30
C PHE A 51 4.63 18.60 -4.55
N LEU A 52 4.02 19.56 -5.27
CA LEU A 52 3.08 20.52 -4.70
C LEU A 52 3.62 21.22 -3.44
N GLY A 53 4.91 21.60 -3.46
CA GLY A 53 5.58 22.28 -2.35
C GLY A 53 6.01 21.37 -1.19
N ARG A 54 5.92 20.04 -1.34
CA ARG A 54 6.37 19.05 -0.35
C ARG A 54 7.48 18.18 -0.93
N ARG A 55 8.54 17.91 -0.16
CA ARG A 55 9.66 17.07 -0.58
C ARG A 55 9.30 15.59 -0.44
N CYS A 56 9.54 14.79 -1.47
CA CYS A 56 9.52 13.33 -1.44
C CYS A 56 10.96 12.81 -1.54
N ALA A 57 11.28 11.70 -0.88
CA ALA A 57 12.63 11.12 -0.95
C ALA A 57 12.91 10.35 -2.27
N THR A 58 11.86 10.01 -3.02
CA THR A 58 11.94 9.35 -4.33
C THR A 58 10.84 9.89 -5.25
N PRO A 59 11.01 9.84 -6.58
CA PRO A 59 10.02 10.33 -7.55
C PRO A 59 9.02 9.25 -7.97
N ILE A 60 8.89 8.19 -7.17
CA ILE A 60 8.10 7.01 -7.52
C ILE A 60 7.02 6.75 -6.47
N GLY A 61 5.92 6.21 -6.96
CA GLY A 61 4.94 5.48 -6.16
C GLY A 61 3.66 5.19 -6.93
N PRO A 62 2.68 4.57 -6.25
CA PRO A 62 1.50 4.06 -6.92
C PRO A 62 0.57 5.19 -7.34
N ALA A 63 0.06 5.09 -8.57
CA ALA A 63 -1.08 5.89 -9.04
C ALA A 63 -2.36 5.45 -8.32
N ALA A 64 -3.37 6.34 -8.31
CA ALA A 64 -4.69 6.03 -7.77
C ALA A 64 -5.29 4.79 -8.45
N GLY A 65 -5.48 3.70 -7.70
CA GLY A 65 -5.89 2.42 -8.26
C GLY A 65 -6.00 1.32 -7.20
N PRO A 66 -6.33 0.07 -7.60
CA PRO A 66 -6.54 -1.03 -6.65
C PRO A 66 -5.37 -1.24 -5.66
N HIS A 67 -4.15 -0.96 -6.09
CA HIS A 67 -2.95 -1.05 -5.25
C HIS A 67 -2.83 0.05 -4.18
N SER A 68 -3.50 1.19 -4.33
CA SER A 68 -3.49 2.28 -3.34
C SER A 68 -4.77 2.35 -2.50
N GLN A 69 -5.54 1.25 -2.47
CA GLN A 69 -6.79 1.13 -1.70
C GLN A 69 -6.62 0.36 -0.37
N LEU A 70 -5.69 -0.59 -0.30
CA LEU A 70 -5.48 -1.46 0.88
C LEU A 70 -4.21 -1.09 1.64
N ALA A 71 -4.27 -1.16 2.97
CA ALA A 71 -3.18 -0.78 3.86
C ALA A 71 -1.89 -1.58 3.61
N ALA A 72 -2.01 -2.90 3.41
CA ALA A 72 -0.86 -3.76 3.16
C ALA A 72 -0.13 -3.39 1.85
N ASN A 73 -0.88 -3.00 0.82
CA ASN A 73 -0.30 -2.63 -0.47
C ASN A 73 0.42 -1.28 -0.40
N ILE A 74 -0.16 -0.29 0.31
CA ILE A 74 0.49 1.00 0.56
C ILE A 74 1.80 0.80 1.34
N VAL A 75 1.78 -0.03 2.38
CA VAL A 75 2.98 -0.38 3.17
C VAL A 75 4.02 -1.08 2.29
N LEU A 76 3.62 -2.03 1.45
CA LEU A 76 4.51 -2.71 0.51
C LEU A 76 5.14 -1.73 -0.49
N SER A 77 4.36 -0.82 -1.05
CA SER A 77 4.87 0.24 -1.93
C SER A 77 5.90 1.11 -1.21
N TRP A 78 5.66 1.48 0.05
CA TRP A 78 6.62 2.23 0.87
C TRP A 78 7.92 1.45 1.12
N LEU A 79 7.83 0.17 1.49
CA LEU A 79 8.97 -0.73 1.65
C LEU A 79 9.73 -0.94 0.34
N GLY A 80 9.03 -0.89 -0.79
CA GLY A 80 9.61 -0.91 -2.14
C GLY A 80 10.24 0.41 -2.59
N GLY A 81 10.23 1.44 -1.76
CA GLY A 81 10.88 2.73 -2.03
C GLY A 81 9.95 3.84 -2.52
N SER A 82 8.64 3.62 -2.54
CA SER A 82 7.67 4.66 -2.90
C SER A 82 7.63 5.76 -1.85
N ARG A 83 7.64 7.02 -2.28
CA ARG A 83 7.52 8.20 -1.41
C ARG A 83 6.48 9.20 -1.90
N LEU A 84 5.78 8.89 -2.98
CA LEU A 84 4.61 9.63 -3.44
C LEU A 84 3.44 8.66 -3.58
N PHE A 85 2.31 8.94 -2.94
CA PHE A 85 1.15 8.06 -2.97
C PHE A 85 -0.08 8.78 -3.49
N GLU A 86 -0.57 8.38 -4.66
CA GLU A 86 -1.93 8.72 -5.07
C GLU A 86 -2.88 7.66 -4.55
N LEU A 87 -3.59 7.99 -3.46
CA LEU A 87 -4.57 7.09 -2.87
C LEU A 87 -5.76 6.87 -3.82
N LYS A 88 -6.37 5.69 -3.73
CA LYS A 88 -7.56 5.37 -4.52
C LYS A 88 -8.65 6.41 -4.27
N THR A 89 -9.29 6.84 -5.36
CA THR A 89 -10.38 7.81 -5.32
C THR A 89 -11.50 7.34 -4.41
N VAL A 90 -11.83 8.14 -3.39
CA VAL A 90 -12.99 7.88 -2.51
C VAL A 90 -14.18 8.72 -2.99
N GLN A 91 -15.35 8.11 -3.09
CA GLN A 91 -16.56 8.75 -3.60
C GLN A 91 -17.74 8.56 -2.65
N ILE A 92 -18.75 9.45 -2.78
CA ILE A 92 -19.95 9.44 -1.93
C ILE A 92 -20.84 8.21 -2.22
N LEU A 93 -20.91 7.78 -3.49
CA LEU A 93 -21.65 6.58 -3.90
C LEU A 93 -20.75 5.34 -3.72
N ASP A 94 -20.78 4.77 -2.52
CA ASP A 94 -19.86 3.70 -2.08
C ASP A 94 -20.54 2.32 -1.91
N GLU A 95 -21.82 2.21 -2.29
CA GLU A 95 -22.56 0.96 -2.39
C GLU A 95 -22.75 0.60 -3.87
N LEU A 96 -21.71 0.00 -4.46
CA LEU A 96 -21.68 -0.35 -5.88
C LEU A 96 -21.83 -1.85 -6.09
N GLU A 97 -22.71 -2.24 -7.01
CA GLU A 97 -22.71 -3.58 -7.59
C GLU A 97 -21.80 -3.60 -8.81
N ILE A 98 -20.64 -4.26 -8.66
CA ILE A 98 -19.62 -4.34 -9.72
C ILE A 98 -19.63 -5.76 -10.28
N ALA A 99 -19.89 -5.88 -11.59
CA ALA A 99 -19.76 -7.17 -12.26
C ALA A 99 -18.30 -7.63 -12.28
N ARG A 100 -18.06 -8.94 -12.16
CA ARG A 100 -16.72 -9.53 -12.08
C ARG A 100 -16.47 -10.51 -13.24
N PRO A 101 -15.26 -10.56 -13.83
CA PRO A 101 -14.10 -9.73 -13.50
C PRO A 101 -14.32 -8.26 -13.85
N CYS A 102 -13.94 -7.36 -12.93
CA CYS A 102 -14.14 -5.92 -13.10
C CYS A 102 -13.00 -5.27 -13.91
N ILE A 103 -11.84 -5.92 -13.90
CA ILE A 103 -10.70 -5.66 -14.79
C ILE A 103 -10.37 -6.98 -15.45
N ASP A 104 -10.39 -6.98 -16.78
CA ASP A 104 -9.92 -8.08 -17.60
C ASP A 104 -8.74 -7.62 -18.43
N MET A 105 -7.57 -8.21 -18.19
CA MET A 105 -6.29 -7.78 -18.76
C MET A 105 -5.69 -8.92 -19.58
N GLU A 106 -6.30 -9.17 -20.75
CA GLU A 106 -5.74 -10.06 -21.76
C GLU A 106 -4.71 -9.31 -22.62
N THR A 107 -4.98 -9.10 -23.92
CA THR A 107 -4.15 -8.25 -24.79
C THR A 107 -4.57 -6.78 -24.72
N ILE A 108 -5.87 -6.54 -24.52
CA ILE A 108 -6.47 -5.22 -24.33
C ILE A 108 -7.15 -5.24 -22.96
N GLY A 109 -6.88 -4.23 -22.15
CA GLY A 109 -7.51 -4.07 -20.85
C GLY A 109 -8.94 -3.57 -20.98
N TYR A 110 -9.91 -4.36 -20.51
CA TYR A 110 -11.29 -3.91 -20.29
C TYR A 110 -11.47 -3.61 -18.81
N ASN A 111 -12.00 -2.43 -18.52
CA ASN A 111 -12.27 -2.00 -17.15
C ASN A 111 -13.71 -1.52 -17.04
N ILE A 112 -14.46 -2.19 -16.17
CA ILE A 112 -15.82 -1.83 -15.76
C ILE A 112 -15.88 -1.43 -14.28
N GLU A 113 -14.74 -1.46 -13.57
CA GLU A 113 -14.58 -1.00 -12.21
C GLU A 113 -14.72 0.53 -12.15
N TRP A 114 -15.60 1.00 -11.27
CA TRP A 114 -15.65 2.40 -10.86
C TRP A 114 -14.83 2.61 -9.59
N SER A 115 -14.58 3.88 -9.28
CA SER A 115 -13.51 4.43 -8.44
C SER A 115 -13.16 3.77 -7.10
N GLN A 116 -13.92 2.83 -6.54
CA GLN A 116 -13.67 2.26 -5.21
C GLN A 116 -14.55 1.01 -4.92
N GLU A 117 -13.98 -0.05 -4.33
CA GLU A 117 -14.76 -1.21 -3.83
C GLU A 117 -15.15 -1.11 -2.34
N LEU A 118 -14.39 -0.38 -1.51
CA LEU A 118 -14.70 -0.24 -0.08
C LEU A 118 -15.60 0.96 0.21
N ARG A 119 -16.45 0.83 1.22
CA ARG A 119 -17.21 1.94 1.77
C ARG A 119 -16.30 3.06 2.28
N ILE A 120 -16.82 4.28 2.40
CA ILE A 120 -16.08 5.44 2.90
C ILE A 120 -15.44 5.15 4.27
N PRO A 121 -16.14 4.58 5.28
CA PRO A 121 -15.51 4.29 6.58
C PRO A 121 -14.41 3.23 6.49
N GLN A 122 -14.53 2.28 5.56
CA GLN A 122 -13.52 1.26 5.32
C GLN A 122 -12.28 1.86 4.66
N SER A 123 -12.46 2.74 3.67
CA SER A 123 -11.37 3.47 3.02
C SER A 123 -10.59 4.31 4.01
N LEU A 124 -11.28 5.07 4.87
CA LEU A 124 -10.66 5.79 5.97
C LEU A 124 -9.84 4.86 6.88
N THR A 125 -10.43 3.71 7.24
CA THR A 125 -9.76 2.71 8.08
C THR A 125 -8.48 2.17 7.42
N GLU A 126 -8.49 1.87 6.13
CA GLU A 126 -7.30 1.43 5.39
C GLU A 126 -6.20 2.49 5.40
N TYR A 127 -6.54 3.75 5.12
CA TYR A 127 -5.55 4.83 5.05
C TYR A 127 -4.94 5.14 6.41
N VAL A 128 -5.75 5.19 7.46
CA VAL A 128 -5.25 5.36 8.84
C VAL A 128 -4.35 4.18 9.23
N LYS A 129 -4.76 2.94 8.96
CA LYS A 129 -3.91 1.76 9.22
C LYS A 129 -2.59 1.83 8.46
N SER A 130 -2.61 2.23 7.20
CA SER A 130 -1.40 2.33 6.38
C SER A 130 -0.40 3.35 6.98
N ALA A 131 -0.88 4.53 7.38
CA ALA A 131 -0.07 5.55 8.01
C ALA A 131 0.52 5.08 9.35
N MET A 132 -0.31 4.45 10.20
CA MET A 132 0.14 3.87 11.47
C MET A 132 1.18 2.77 11.26
N LEU A 133 0.97 1.87 10.29
CA LEU A 133 1.90 0.78 9.99
C LEU A 133 3.24 1.30 9.45
N ILE A 134 3.22 2.30 8.56
CA ILE A 134 4.46 2.94 8.07
C ILE A 134 5.24 3.56 9.24
N GLU A 135 4.56 4.28 10.13
CA GLU A 135 5.21 4.89 11.29
C GLU A 135 5.78 3.84 12.25
N LEU A 136 5.03 2.77 12.52
CA LEU A 136 5.51 1.66 13.33
C LEU A 136 6.74 0.99 12.70
N LEU A 137 6.68 0.66 11.41
CA LEU A 137 7.78 -0.01 10.71
C LEU A 137 9.01 0.87 10.57
N ARG A 138 8.85 2.19 10.42
CA ARG A 138 9.94 3.17 10.44
C ARG A 138 10.74 3.11 11.76
N ASN A 139 10.07 2.83 12.87
CA ASN A 139 10.65 2.79 14.21
C ASN A 139 10.85 1.36 14.74
N TRP A 140 10.61 0.33 13.92
CA TRP A 140 10.71 -1.05 14.35
C TRP A 140 12.14 -1.57 14.18
N GLU A 141 12.81 -1.84 15.30
CA GLU A 141 14.24 -2.22 15.35
C GLU A 141 14.65 -3.30 14.34
N PRO A 142 13.88 -4.40 14.13
CA PRO A 142 14.29 -5.43 13.18
C PRO A 142 14.41 -4.94 11.75
N LEU A 143 13.70 -3.86 11.38
CA LEU A 143 13.72 -3.29 10.04
C LEU A 143 14.81 -2.23 9.85
N ALA A 144 15.36 -1.67 10.93
CA ALA A 144 16.24 -0.49 10.89
C ALA A 144 17.42 -0.64 9.91
N GLY A 145 18.07 -1.82 9.91
CA GLY A 145 19.17 -2.11 8.98
C GLY A 145 18.78 -2.21 7.50
N HIS A 146 17.52 -2.52 7.23
CA HIS A 146 16.96 -2.75 5.89
C HIS A 146 16.44 -1.48 5.23
N ILE A 147 15.75 -0.60 5.97
CA ILE A 147 15.26 0.68 5.44
C ILE A 147 16.29 1.81 5.56
N GLY A 148 17.32 1.63 6.41
CA GLY A 148 18.30 2.65 6.72
C GLY A 148 17.84 3.60 7.83
N PRO A 149 18.75 4.47 8.32
CA PRO A 149 18.49 5.35 9.46
C PRO A 149 17.45 6.44 9.15
N ASP A 150 17.33 6.84 7.89
CA ASP A 150 16.31 7.76 7.43
C ASP A 150 15.78 7.34 6.04
N PRO A 151 14.59 6.74 5.97
CA PRO A 151 13.95 6.40 4.70
C PRO A 151 13.46 7.65 3.93
N GLY A 152 13.53 8.84 4.53
CA GLY A 152 13.16 10.13 3.95
C GLY A 152 11.66 10.46 4.05
N PRO A 153 11.28 11.69 3.64
CA PRO A 153 9.90 12.13 3.63
C PRO A 153 9.09 11.45 2.52
N HIS A 154 7.79 11.27 2.77
CA HIS A 154 6.81 10.81 1.80
C HIS A 154 5.58 11.71 1.81
N VAL A 155 4.85 11.70 0.69
CA VAL A 155 3.66 12.51 0.45
C VAL A 155 2.50 11.63 0.03
#